data_AF-A0AAN4ABJ7-F1
#
_entry.id   AF-A0AAN4ABJ7-F1
#
_cell.length_a   1.000
_cell.length_b   1.000
_cell.length_c   1.000
_cell.angle_alpha   90.00
_cell.angle_beta   90.00
_cell.angle_gamma   90.00
#
_symmetry.space_group_name_H-M   'P 1'
#
loop_
_entity.id
_entity.type
_entity.pdbx_description
1 polymer ?
#
loop_
_entity_poly.entity_id
_entity_poly.type
_entity_poly.pdbx_seq_one_letter_code
_entity_poly.pdbx_strand_id
1 'polypeptide(L)' 'NVENGTTIPNSYDLKEKMTISIGVYCSKIDDESADKVVSYADAALYEAKNSGRNKVCYYYH' A
#
# COMPACT_ATOMS: atom_id res chain seq x y z
N ASN A 1 29.46 -16.59 4.94
CA ASN A 1 29.02 -16.23 3.56
C ASN A 1 27.65 -16.84 3.29
N VAL A 2 26.62 -16.38 4.03
CA VAL A 2 25.23 -16.89 3.98
C VAL A 2 24.42 -16.20 2.86
N GLU A 3 25.05 -15.22 2.20
CA GLU A 3 24.46 -14.25 1.27
C GLU A 3 24.26 -14.83 -0.14
N ASN A 4 25.00 -15.89 -0.48
CA ASN A 4 24.96 -16.50 -1.82
C ASN A 4 23.88 -17.61 -1.95
N GLY A 5 23.16 -17.94 -0.88
CA GLY A 5 22.14 -19.00 -0.87
C GLY A 5 20.70 -18.51 -1.02
N THR A 6 20.45 -17.20 -0.91
CA THR A 6 19.10 -16.61 -0.91
C THR A 6 18.81 -15.72 -2.12
N THR A 7 19.80 -15.48 -2.98
CA THR A 7 19.59 -14.82 -4.28
C THR A 7 18.88 -15.77 -5.23
N ILE A 8 17.56 -15.83 -5.14
CA ILE A 8 16.72 -16.20 -6.27
C ILE A 8 16.74 -14.98 -7.20
N PRO A 9 17.44 -15.03 -8.35
CA PRO A 9 17.49 -13.90 -9.26
C PRO A 9 16.12 -13.80 -9.91
N ASN A 10 15.31 -12.85 -9.44
CA ASN A 10 14.17 -12.28 -10.16
C ASN A 10 13.19 -13.30 -10.79
N SER A 11 13.04 -14.49 -10.20
CA SER A 11 12.06 -15.50 -10.61
C SER A 11 10.69 -15.17 -10.01
N TYR A 12 10.20 -13.96 -10.27
CA TYR A 12 8.77 -13.74 -10.25
C TYR A 12 8.25 -14.25 -11.60
N ASP A 13 8.17 -15.58 -11.73
CA ASP A 13 7.31 -16.23 -12.73
C ASP A 13 5.86 -15.92 -12.33
N LEU A 14 5.47 -14.65 -12.42
CA LEU A 14 4.13 -14.16 -12.16
C LEU A 14 3.27 -14.66 -13.30
N LYS A 15 2.89 -15.93 -13.19
CA LYS A 15 1.97 -16.63 -14.09
C LYS A 15 0.65 -15.90 -14.26
N GLU A 16 0.32 -14.99 -13.33
CA GLU A 16 -0.94 -14.26 -13.28
C GLU A 16 -0.73 -12.74 -13.16
N LYS A 17 -1.60 -11.97 -13.82
CA LYS A 17 -1.62 -10.50 -13.74
C LYS A 17 -2.00 -10.06 -12.33
N MET A 18 -1.04 -9.50 -11.61
CA MET A 18 -1.26 -8.92 -10.28
C MET A 18 -1.53 -7.42 -10.37
N THR A 19 -2.43 -6.92 -9.52
CA THR A 19 -2.68 -5.48 -9.35
C THR A 19 -2.57 -5.12 -7.88
N ILE A 20 -2.38 -3.83 -7.60
CA ILE A 20 -2.35 -3.30 -6.23
C ILE A 20 -3.49 -2.30 -6.04
N SER A 21 -3.96 -2.19 -4.80
CA SER A 21 -4.85 -1.12 -4.36
C SER A 21 -4.04 -0.22 -3.44
N ILE A 22 -4.20 1.10 -3.56
CA ILE A 22 -3.39 2.07 -2.82
C ILE A 22 -4.33 3.03 -2.09
N GLY A 23 -4.08 3.23 -0.80
CA GLY A 23 -4.69 4.29 -0.01
C GLY A 23 -3.68 5.38 0.27
N VAL A 24 -4.08 6.64 0.10
CA VAL A 24 -3.21 7.80 0.29
C VAL A 24 -3.87 8.78 1.26
N TYR A 25 -3.07 9.32 2.16
CA TYR A 25 -3.45 10.46 2.99
C TYR A 25 -2.29 11.46 3.02
N CYS A 26 -2.61 12.75 2.97
CA CYS A 26 -1.62 13.82 3.09
C CYS A 26 -1.75 14.43 4.49
N SER A 27 -0.70 14.26 5.29
CA SER A 27 -0.67 14.81 6.65
C SER A 27 -0.77 16.33 6.62
N LYS A 28 -1.57 16.86 7.54
CA LYS A 28 -1.75 18.29 7.77
C LYS A 28 -0.97 18.76 9.00
N ILE A 29 -0.89 20.07 9.18
CA ILE A 29 -0.21 20.71 10.32
C ILE A 29 -0.85 20.32 11.66
N ASP A 30 -2.15 20.01 11.67
CA ASP A 30 -2.93 19.59 12.84
C ASP A 30 -2.93 18.07 13.08
N ASP A 31 -2.23 17.28 12.25
CA ASP A 31 -2.06 15.86 12.52
C ASP A 31 -1.02 15.63 13.61
N GLU A 32 -1.50 15.41 14.83
CA GLU A 32 -0.66 15.27 16.02
C GLU A 32 -0.02 13.88 16.17
N SER A 33 -0.48 12.88 15.40
CA SER A 33 -0.06 11.48 15.55
C SER A 33 0.13 10.76 14.21
N ALA A 34 1.29 10.13 14.06
CA ALA A 34 1.61 9.28 12.92
C ALA A 34 0.64 8.09 12.80
N ASP A 35 0.21 7.50 13.92
CA ASP A 35 -0.75 6.39 13.90
C ASP A 35 -2.09 6.82 13.29
N LYS A 36 -2.51 8.06 13.58
CA LYS A 36 -3.73 8.65 13.01
C LYS A 36 -3.58 8.86 11.50
N VAL A 37 -2.46 9.44 11.05
CA VAL A 37 -2.12 9.63 9.64
C VAL A 37 -2.12 8.29 8.88
N VAL A 38 -1.53 7.24 9.47
CA VAL A 38 -1.52 5.89 8.89
C VAL A 38 -2.93 5.30 8.84
N SER A 39 -3.74 5.49 9.89
CA SER A 39 -5.13 5.00 9.89
C SER A 39 -5.98 5.62 8.78
N TYR A 40 -5.73 6.89 8.42
CA TYR A 40 -6.41 7.54 7.30
C TYR A 40 -5.98 6.97 5.95
N ALA A 41 -4.68 6.72 5.77
CA ALA A 41 -4.19 6.04 4.58
C ALA A 41 -4.74 4.61 4.45
N ASP A 42 -4.84 3.88 5.57
CA ASP A 42 -5.43 2.53 5.59
C ASP A 42 -6.93 2.56 5.29
N ALA A 43 -7.67 3.56 5.79
CA ALA A 43 -9.08 3.76 5.45
C ALA A 43 -9.27 3.98 3.94
N ALA A 44 -8.43 4.81 3.30
CA ALA A 44 -8.44 4.97 1.86
C ALA A 44 -8.06 3.66 1.12
N LEU A 45 -7.12 2.88 1.65
CA LEU A 45 -6.75 1.59 1.07
C LEU A 45 -7.91 0.60 1.13
N TYR A 46 -8.63 0.60 2.23
CA TYR A 46 -9.82 -0.22 2.44
C TYR A 46 -10.92 0.13 1.42
N GLU A 47 -11.13 1.42 1.16
CA GLU A 47 -12.03 1.88 0.10
C GLU A 47 -11.57 1.40 -1.27
N ALA A 48 -10.29 1.53 -1.61
CA ALA A 48 -9.75 1.05 -2.89
C ALA A 48 -10.00 -0.46 -3.07
N LYS A 49 -9.82 -1.26 -2.00
CA LYS A 49 -10.09 -2.71 -2.01
C LYS A 49 -11.57 -3.03 -2.22
N ASN A 50 -12.47 -2.29 -1.58
CA ASN A 50 -13.91 -2.58 -1.59
C ASN A 50 -14.66 -2.00 -2.77
N SER A 51 -14.12 -0.98 -3.43
CA SER A 51 -14.76 -0.30 -4.55
C SER A 51 -14.32 -0.82 -5.92
N GLY A 52 -13.57 -1.93 -5.98
CA GLY A 52 -13.19 -2.59 -7.23
C GLY A 52 -11.70 -2.95 -7.38
N ARG A 53 -10.86 -2.66 -6.38
CA ARG A 53 -9.39 -2.85 -6.41
C ARG A 53 -8.74 -2.07 -7.56
N ASN A 54 -7.47 -2.36 -7.84
CA ASN A 54 -6.66 -1.81 -8.94
C ASN A 54 -6.82 -0.29 -9.13
N LYS A 55 -6.84 0.45 -8.01
CA LYS A 55 -7.04 1.89 -8.00
C LYS A 55 -6.36 2.55 -6.81
N VAL A 56 -6.30 3.87 -6.88
CA VAL A 56 -5.86 4.73 -5.78
C VAL A 56 -7.08 5.44 -5.21
N CYS A 57 -7.24 5.41 -3.89
CA CYS A 57 -8.20 6.23 -3.16
C CYS A 57 -7.46 7.18 -2.22
N TYR A 58 -8.06 8.33 -1.94
CA TYR A 58 -7.49 9.37 -1.09
C TYR A 58 -8.45 9.66 0.05
N TYR A 59 -7.92 9.76 1.27
CA TYR A 59 -8.72 10.18 2.42
C TYR A 59 -8.70 11.71 2.53
N TYR A 60 -9.88 12.33 2.57
CA TYR A 60 -10.03 13.78 2.78
C TYR A 60 -10.53 14.00 4.22
N HIS A 61 -9.58 14.13 5.15
CA HIS A 61 -9.83 14.78 6.44
C HIS A 61 -9.49 16.25 6.31
#